data_AF-A0A2W7Q7K2-F1
#
_entry.id   AF-A0A2W7Q7K2-F1
#
_cell.length_a   1.000
_cell.length_b   1.000
_cell.length_c   1.000
_cell.angle_alpha   90.00
_cell.angle_beta   90.00
_cell.angle_gamma   90.00
#
_symmetry.space_group_name_H-M   'P 1'
#
loop_
_entity.id
_entity.type
_entity.pdbx_description
1 polymer ?
#
loop_
_entity_poly.entity_id
_entity_poly.type
_entity_poly.pdbx_seq_one_letter_code
_entity_poly.pdbx_strand_id
1 'polypeptide(L)'
;MSVFGLSALLGAAIIVLLGVRAAFVLRAERGARRGSEPGTGHHVLVSEYFSGGGGGGQSCEYRVPRDPQEYARLFVPRQSNGMDGTK
;
A
#
# COMPACT_ATOMS: atom_id res chain seq x y z
N MET A 1 16.08 -23.58 -35.29
CA MET A 1 14.92 -22.82 -34.76
C MET A 1 15.04 -21.39 -35.24
N SER A 2 13.99 -20.80 -35.81
CA SER A 2 14.01 -19.39 -36.22
C SER A 2 14.00 -18.48 -34.99
N VAL A 3 14.54 -17.25 -35.12
CA VAL A 3 14.49 -16.23 -34.06
C VAL A 3 13.06 -16.00 -33.58
N PHE A 4 12.10 -15.94 -34.51
CA PHE A 4 10.68 -15.82 -34.18
C PHE A 4 10.13 -17.03 -33.40
N GLY A 5 10.53 -18.25 -33.76
CA GLY A 5 10.14 -19.46 -33.04
C GLY A 5 10.72 -19.53 -31.62
N LEU A 6 11.98 -19.10 -31.45
CA LEU A 6 12.60 -19.00 -30.13
C LEU A 6 11.91 -17.92 -29.27
N SER A 7 11.64 -16.73 -29.84
CA SER A 7 10.95 -15.65 -29.13
C SER A 7 9.54 -16.05 -28.71
N ALA A 8 8.78 -16.73 -29.58
CA ALA A 8 7.44 -17.22 -29.25
C ALA A 8 7.47 -18.25 -28.12
N LEU A 9 8.43 -19.17 -28.15
CA LEU A 9 8.61 -20.18 -27.12
C LEU A 9 8.97 -19.57 -25.77
N LEU A 10 9.89 -18.61 -25.75
CA LEU A 10 10.27 -17.88 -24.53
C LEU A 10 9.08 -17.07 -23.97
N GLY A 11 8.34 -16.38 -24.84
CA GLY A 11 7.14 -15.64 -24.43
C GLY A 11 6.08 -16.56 -23.81
N ALA A 12 5.82 -17.70 -24.43
CA ALA A 12 4.90 -18.70 -23.89
C ALA A 12 5.38 -19.25 -22.53
N ALA A 13 6.67 -19.55 -22.40
CA ALA A 13 7.26 -20.01 -21.14
C ALA A 13 7.11 -18.96 -20.02
N ILE A 14 7.33 -17.68 -20.31
CA ILE A 14 7.14 -16.58 -19.36
C ILE A 14 5.67 -16.49 -18.93
N ILE A 15 4.71 -16.53 -19.87
CA ILE A 15 3.28 -16.48 -19.55
C ILE A 15 2.88 -17.63 -18.64
N VAL A 16 3.34 -18.85 -18.94
CA VAL A 16 3.07 -20.03 -18.11
C VAL A 16 3.65 -19.85 -16.70
N LEU A 17 4.90 -19.41 -16.60
CA LEU A 17 5.54 -19.18 -15.30
C LEU A 17 4.80 -18.13 -14.46
N LEU A 18 4.41 -17.01 -15.08
CA LEU A 18 3.63 -15.96 -14.43
C LEU A 18 2.25 -16.47 -14.00
N GLY A 19 1.57 -17.25 -14.84
CA GLY A 19 0.28 -17.86 -14.51
C GLY A 19 0.37 -18.81 -13.32
N VAL A 20 1.39 -19.68 -13.29
CA VAL A 20 1.64 -20.58 -12.15
C VAL A 20 1.94 -19.79 -10.88
N ARG A 21 2.80 -18.75 -10.97
CA ARG A 21 3.13 -17.91 -9.82
C ARG A 21 1.90 -17.18 -9.28
N ALA A 22 1.08 -16.61 -10.16
CA ALA A 22 -0.16 -15.93 -9.77
C ALA A 22 -1.11 -16.92 -9.07
N ALA A 23 -1.36 -18.08 -9.66
CA ALA A 23 -2.21 -19.11 -9.04
C ALA A 23 -1.69 -19.56 -7.67
N PHE A 24 -0.37 -19.71 -7.52
CA PHE A 24 0.26 -20.05 -6.24
C PHE A 24 0.03 -18.97 -5.19
N VAL A 25 0.28 -17.70 -5.51
CA VAL A 25 0.09 -16.56 -4.59
C VAL A 25 -1.38 -16.44 -4.19
N LEU A 26 -2.30 -16.46 -5.16
CA LEU A 26 -3.74 -16.38 -4.88
C LEU A 26 -4.19 -17.51 -3.94
N ARG A 27 -3.62 -18.71 -4.09
CA ARG A 27 -3.95 -19.86 -3.24
C ARG A 27 -3.33 -19.72 -1.85
N ALA A 28 -2.09 -19.28 -1.75
CA ALA A 28 -1.40 -19.05 -0.49
C ALA A 28 -2.08 -17.95 0.35
N GLU A 29 -2.60 -16.92 -0.31
CA GLU A 29 -3.27 -15.79 0.34
C GLU A 29 -4.79 -15.98 0.48
N ARG A 30 -5.36 -17.13 0.09
CA ARG A 30 -6.83 -17.39 0.00
C ARG A 30 -7.59 -17.39 1.35
N GLY A 31 -6.95 -16.96 2.41
CA GLY A 31 -7.56 -16.76 3.73
C GLY A 31 -6.75 -15.78 4.59
N ALA A 32 -5.77 -15.09 3.99
CA ALA A 32 -5.05 -14.05 4.69
C ALA A 32 -6.04 -12.92 5.00
N ARG A 33 -6.28 -12.68 6.29
CA ARG A 33 -7.06 -11.53 6.73
C ARG A 33 -6.32 -10.27 6.29
N ARG A 34 -6.99 -9.45 5.49
CA ARG A 34 -6.48 -8.13 5.10
C ARG A 34 -6.74 -7.14 6.24
N GLY A 35 -5.85 -6.17 6.36
CA GLY A 35 -5.91 -5.18 7.41
C GLY A 35 -5.35 -5.71 8.73
N SER A 36 -5.72 -5.04 9.80
CA SER A 36 -5.21 -5.25 11.14
C SER A 36 -6.38 -5.38 12.10
N GLU A 37 -6.22 -6.23 13.11
CA GLU A 37 -7.20 -6.32 14.18
C GLU A 37 -7.27 -4.97 14.95
N PRO A 38 -8.47 -4.54 15.38
CA PRO A 38 -8.61 -3.37 16.25
C PRO A 38 -7.80 -3.52 17.53
N GLY A 39 -7.37 -2.40 18.10
CA GLY A 39 -6.61 -2.41 19.35
C GLY A 39 -6.18 -1.02 19.80
N THR A 40 -5.26 -0.95 20.75
CA THR A 40 -4.73 0.31 21.28
C THR A 40 -3.47 0.75 20.54
N GLY A 41 -3.13 2.04 20.51
CA GLY A 41 -1.91 2.53 19.84
C GLY A 41 -2.13 2.80 18.34
N HIS A 42 -1.05 2.77 17.53
CA HIS A 42 -1.08 3.25 16.14
C HIS A 42 -0.50 2.23 15.14
N HIS A 43 -1.08 2.19 13.94
CA HIS A 43 -0.41 1.75 12.73
C HIS A 43 0.53 2.85 12.24
N VAL A 44 1.77 2.47 11.94
CA VAL A 44 2.75 3.34 11.30
C VAL A 44 2.78 2.98 9.82
N LEU A 45 2.32 3.89 8.98
CA LEU A 45 2.32 3.75 7.53
C LEU A 45 3.47 4.58 6.98
N VAL A 46 4.41 3.93 6.32
CA VAL A 46 5.52 4.60 5.65
C VAL A 46 5.18 4.69 4.17
N SER A 47 5.09 5.91 3.65
CA SER A 47 4.90 6.19 2.24
C SER A 47 6.21 6.70 1.68
N GLU A 48 6.89 5.86 0.92
CA GLU A 48 8.12 6.23 0.22
C GLU A 48 7.80 6.42 -1.26
N TYR A 49 7.92 7.65 -1.73
CA TYR A 49 7.81 7.98 -3.14
C TYR A 49 9.19 8.34 -3.69
N PHE A 50 9.59 7.65 -4.76
CA PHE A 50 10.84 7.90 -5.49
C PHE A 50 10.53 8.02 -6.98
N SER A 51 10.74 9.21 -7.56
CA SER A 51 10.44 9.47 -8.98
C SER A 51 11.62 9.24 -9.93
N GLY A 52 12.72 8.65 -9.45
CA GLY A 52 13.82 8.17 -10.30
C GLY A 52 14.79 9.23 -10.82
N GLY A 53 14.61 10.51 -10.49
CA GLY A 53 15.49 11.62 -10.88
C GLY A 53 16.44 12.10 -9.79
N GLY A 54 17.46 12.89 -10.16
CA GLY A 54 18.57 13.39 -9.32
C GLY A 54 18.20 14.42 -8.25
N GLY A 55 17.18 14.14 -7.43
CA GLY A 55 16.77 14.97 -6.29
C GLY A 55 15.30 14.88 -5.89
N GLY A 56 14.50 14.01 -6.52
CA GLY A 56 13.06 13.90 -6.27
C GLY A 56 12.69 12.62 -5.52
N GLY A 57 12.53 12.72 -4.21
CA GLY A 57 11.93 11.67 -3.39
C GLY A 57 11.29 12.29 -2.16
N GLN A 58 10.14 11.76 -1.74
CA GLN A 58 9.48 12.19 -0.51
C GLN A 58 9.10 10.95 0.28
N SER A 59 9.59 10.87 1.52
CA SER A 59 9.12 9.91 2.49
C SER A 59 8.17 10.62 3.47
N CYS A 60 7.09 9.93 3.83
CA CYS A 60 6.17 10.37 4.86
C CYS A 60 5.90 9.20 5.81
N GLU A 61 5.78 9.49 7.09
CA GLU A 61 5.25 8.56 8.08
C GLU A 61 3.87 9.07 8.53
N TYR A 62 2.85 8.24 8.39
CA TYR A 62 1.52 8.49 8.92
C TYR A 62 1.26 7.58 10.12
N ARG A 63 0.73 8.16 11.20
CA ARG A 63 0.29 7.42 12.38
C ARG A 63 -1.23 7.36 12.39
N VAL A 64 -1.78 6.15 12.27
CA VAL A 64 -3.22 5.92 12.22
C VAL A 64 -3.64 5.14 13.47
N PRO A 65 -4.56 5.65 14.30
CA PRO A 65 -5.03 4.92 15.48
C PRO A 65 -5.57 3.54 15.12
N ARG A 66 -5.26 2.55 15.97
CA ARG A 66 -5.83 1.19 15.88
C ARG A 66 -7.23 1.10 16.50
N ASP A 67 -7.56 2.06 17.37
CA ASP A 67 -8.86 2.11 18.01
C ASP A 67 -9.87 2.76 17.05
N PRO A 68 -10.99 2.08 16.71
CA PRO A 68 -11.97 2.61 15.77
C PRO A 68 -12.59 3.94 16.21
N GLN A 69 -12.75 4.16 17.51
CA GLN A 69 -13.34 5.37 18.05
C GLN A 69 -12.36 6.55 17.98
N GLU A 70 -11.09 6.34 18.29
CA GLU A 70 -10.03 7.33 18.10
C GLU A 70 -9.85 7.70 16.63
N TYR A 71 -9.85 6.70 15.73
CA TYR A 71 -9.81 6.94 14.30
C TYR A 71 -11.02 7.78 13.82
N ALA A 72 -12.24 7.44 14.26
CA ALA A 72 -13.44 8.18 13.90
C ALA A 72 -13.40 9.66 14.35
N ARG A 73 -12.78 9.95 15.51
CA ARG A 73 -12.64 11.33 16.01
C ARG A 73 -11.77 12.21 15.12
N LEU A 74 -10.86 11.63 14.32
CA LEU A 74 -10.03 12.41 13.38
C LEU A 74 -10.87 13.09 12.28
N PHE A 75 -12.07 12.58 11.99
CA PHE A 75 -12.97 13.15 10.99
C PHE A 75 -13.91 14.22 11.55
N VAL A 76 -14.00 14.36 12.88
CA VAL A 76 -14.82 15.39 13.50
C VAL A 76 -14.04 16.70 13.43
N PRO A 77 -14.55 17.72 12.72
CA PRO A 77 -13.90 19.03 12.71
C PRO A 77 -13.76 19.53 14.15
N ARG A 78 -12.56 19.98 14.52
CA ARG A 78 -12.41 20.68 15.80
C ARG A 78 -13.30 21.92 15.71
N GLN A 79 -14.21 22.07 16.67
CA GLN A 79 -15.00 23.30 16.76
C GLN A 79 -14.01 24.47 16.76
N SER A 80 -14.17 25.36 15.77
CA SER A 80 -13.59 26.69 15.81
C SER A 80 -14.22 27.39 17.02
N ASN A 81 -13.59 27.27 18.19
CA ASN A 81 -13.80 28.30 19.19
C ASN A 81 -13.23 29.56 18.58
N GLY A 82 -14.10 30.49 18.18
CA GLY A 82 -13.77 31.79 17.62
C GLY A 82 -12.98 32.66 18.59
N MET A 83 -11.74 32.26 18.87
CA MET A 83 -10.72 33.06 19.50
C MET A 83 -9.53 33.05 18.55
N ASP A 84 -9.72 33.74 17.44
CA ASP A 84 -8.63 34.33 16.68
C ASP A 84 -7.99 35.38 17.57
N GLY A 85 -7.10 34.92 18.44
CA GLY A 85 -6.25 35.74 19.28
C GLY A 85 -5.16 36.35 18.42
N THR A 86 -5.50 37.36 17.62
CA THR A 86 -4.54 38.37 17.17
C THR A 86 -3.88 38.97 18.40
N LYS A 87 -2.59 38.69 18.57
CA LYS A 87 -1.63 39.59 19.22
C LYS A 87 -0.65 40.06 18.16
#